data_AF-A0AAW4Y035-F1
#
_entry.id   AF-A0AAW4Y035-F1
#
_cell.length_a   1.000
_cell.length_b   1.000
_cell.length_c   1.000
_cell.angle_alpha   90.00
_cell.angle_beta   90.00
_cell.angle_gamma   90.00
#
_symmetry.space_group_name_H-M   'P 1'
#
loop_
_entity.id
_entity.type
_entity.pdbx_description
1 polymer ?
#
loop_
_entity_poly.entity_id
_entity_poly.type
_entity_poly.pdbx_seq_one_letter_code
_entity_poly.pdbx_strand_id
1 'polypeptide(L)'
;MKKTTIAWILGAASVAASLPFAAQAYNAQEVLNSITASGLVAPQDLEKQYGYWTAKATQQDGNRAYVLVSDADGSLLAIRKAELGTTYPGASQVAAKLQALGYGQIKEVEFDDGFWEAKVRGANGIKQKLVLHPVSLDVLSQPGLPAPNPGAGAGSAILSAAQIHQLLTQAGYTHIHDLELDDGIWEADAINAQGFRVDLRIHPETGVVLREKLDD
;
A
#
# COMPACT_ATOMS: atom_id res chain seq x y z
N MET A 1 59.69 40.76 -42.53
CA MET A 1 59.23 41.57 -41.39
C MET A 1 58.11 40.83 -40.69
N LYS A 2 58.26 40.53 -39.38
CA LYS A 2 57.21 40.30 -38.34
C LYS A 2 56.14 39.21 -38.64
N LYS A 3 55.70 38.33 -37.75
CA LYS A 3 56.01 37.86 -36.39
C LYS A 3 54.89 36.81 -36.09
N THR A 4 55.21 35.80 -35.29
CA THR A 4 54.30 35.12 -34.33
C THR A 4 53.43 33.92 -34.75
N THR A 5 53.67 32.86 -33.98
CA THR A 5 53.07 31.54 -33.71
C THR A 5 51.57 31.54 -33.38
N ILE A 6 50.83 30.47 -33.77
CA ILE A 6 49.73 29.90 -32.96
C ILE A 6 49.72 28.37 -33.13
N ALA A 7 49.96 27.66 -32.03
CA ALA A 7 49.56 26.27 -31.82
C ALA A 7 48.36 26.29 -30.88
N TRP A 8 47.32 25.46 -31.06
CA TRP A 8 46.41 25.06 -29.97
C TRP A 8 45.55 23.80 -30.29
N ILE A 9 45.76 22.80 -29.41
CA ILE A 9 44.83 21.91 -28.67
C ILE A 9 43.97 20.87 -29.42
N LEU A 10 44.21 19.60 -29.04
CA LEU A 10 43.29 18.47 -29.15
C LEU A 10 41.98 18.73 -28.37
N GLY A 11 40.85 18.76 -29.06
CA GLY A 11 39.53 18.63 -28.42
C GLY A 11 39.26 17.17 -28.06
N ALA A 12 39.48 16.80 -26.79
CA ALA A 12 38.90 15.58 -26.23
C ALA A 12 37.44 15.86 -25.85
N ALA A 13 36.50 15.28 -26.59
CA ALA A 13 35.09 15.30 -26.24
C ALA A 13 34.85 14.35 -25.06
N SER A 14 34.70 14.90 -23.85
CA SER A 14 34.19 14.16 -22.70
C SER A 14 32.67 14.04 -22.82
N VAL A 15 32.19 12.82 -23.10
CA VAL A 15 30.79 12.46 -22.87
C VAL A 15 30.59 12.42 -21.36
N ALA A 16 29.99 13.48 -20.79
CA ALA A 16 29.52 13.44 -19.43
C ALA A 16 28.33 12.48 -19.37
N ALA A 17 28.55 11.26 -18.86
CA ALA A 17 27.47 10.38 -18.47
C ALA A 17 26.71 11.04 -17.32
N SER A 18 25.51 11.56 -17.58
CA SER A 18 24.59 12.01 -16.53
C SER A 18 24.15 10.77 -15.75
N LEU A 19 24.74 10.56 -14.57
CA LEU A 19 24.19 9.60 -13.61
C LEU A 19 22.74 10.06 -13.30
N PRO A 20 21.75 9.15 -13.30
CA PRO A 20 20.43 9.51 -12.81
C PRO A 20 20.60 9.97 -11.35
N PHE A 21 20.21 11.21 -11.07
CA PHE A 21 19.98 11.62 -9.69
C PHE A 21 18.95 10.64 -9.13
N ALA A 22 19.31 9.89 -8.08
CA ALA A 22 18.29 9.21 -7.29
C ALA A 22 17.34 10.31 -6.82
N ALA A 23 16.12 10.33 -7.35
CA ALA A 23 15.08 11.25 -6.89
C ALA A 23 14.97 11.04 -5.38
N GLN A 24 15.28 12.08 -4.62
CA GLN A 24 15.16 11.98 -3.17
C GLN A 24 13.68 11.81 -2.86
N ALA A 25 13.34 10.78 -2.09
CA ALA A 25 12.00 10.59 -1.58
C ALA A 25 11.56 11.87 -0.85
N TYR A 26 10.37 12.37 -1.15
CA TYR A 26 9.87 13.62 -0.58
C TYR A 26 9.80 13.52 0.95
N ASN A 27 10.30 14.53 1.64
CA ASN A 27 10.17 14.63 3.09
C ASN A 27 8.86 15.34 3.49
N ALA A 28 8.48 15.21 4.77
CA ALA A 28 7.22 15.76 5.28
C ALA A 28 7.05 17.26 5.00
N GLN A 29 8.12 18.06 5.09
CA GLN A 29 8.05 19.51 4.86
C GLN A 29 7.83 19.82 3.38
N GLU A 30 8.48 19.11 2.48
CA GLU A 30 8.29 19.26 1.03
C GLU A 30 6.85 18.91 0.62
N VAL A 31 6.28 17.87 1.25
CA VAL A 31 4.88 17.49 1.05
C VAL A 31 3.93 18.58 1.57
N LEU A 32 4.14 19.10 2.78
CA LEU A 32 3.32 20.21 3.29
C LEU A 32 3.38 21.45 2.40
N ASN A 33 4.56 21.73 1.84
CA ASN A 33 4.75 22.83 0.89
C ASN A 33 3.98 22.57 -0.41
N SER A 34 4.00 21.34 -0.95
CA SER A 34 3.26 21.00 -2.18
C SER A 34 1.75 21.07 -1.98
N ILE A 35 1.25 20.62 -0.83
CA ILE A 35 -0.17 20.74 -0.44
C ILE A 35 -0.56 22.22 -0.40
N THR A 36 0.21 23.05 0.29
CA THR A 36 -0.09 24.48 0.40
C THR A 36 -0.03 25.18 -0.97
N ALA A 37 0.96 24.83 -1.80
CA ALA A 37 1.12 25.38 -3.15
C ALA A 37 -0.04 25.00 -4.08
N SER A 38 -0.72 23.88 -3.85
CA SER A 38 -1.94 23.49 -4.58
C SER A 38 -3.18 24.30 -4.18
N GLY A 39 -3.06 25.20 -3.20
CA GLY A 39 -4.17 26.02 -2.69
C GLY A 39 -5.00 25.34 -1.60
N LEU A 40 -4.61 24.15 -1.16
CA LEU A 40 -5.18 23.47 0.01
C LEU A 40 -4.62 24.08 1.30
N VAL A 41 -5.45 24.12 2.34
CA VAL A 41 -5.11 24.70 3.63
C VAL A 41 -5.37 23.72 4.76
N ALA A 42 -4.77 23.99 5.93
CA ALA A 42 -4.90 23.18 7.15
C ALA A 42 -4.69 21.67 6.92
N PRO A 43 -3.53 21.24 6.37
CA PRO A 43 -3.20 19.82 6.31
C PRO A 43 -3.12 19.25 7.73
N GLN A 44 -3.78 18.13 7.95
CA GLN A 44 -3.77 17.36 9.19
C GLN A 44 -3.59 15.88 8.87
N ASP A 45 -3.21 15.11 9.90
CA ASP A 45 -3.05 13.66 9.82
C ASP A 45 -2.07 13.25 8.70
N LEU A 46 -0.94 13.97 8.62
CA LEU A 46 0.10 13.67 7.62
C LEU A 46 0.80 12.36 7.99
N GLU A 47 0.63 11.35 7.15
CA GLU A 47 1.17 10.02 7.34
C GLU A 47 1.82 9.51 6.05
N LYS A 48 2.80 8.62 6.16
CA LYS A 48 3.43 7.97 5.01
C LYS A 48 3.04 6.49 5.00
N GLN A 49 2.30 6.08 3.99
CA GLN A 49 1.78 4.72 3.85
C GLN A 49 1.70 4.31 2.37
N TYR A 50 2.01 3.03 2.10
CA TYR A 50 1.90 2.41 0.78
C TYR A 50 2.65 3.12 -0.37
N GLY A 51 3.72 3.88 -0.07
CA GLY A 51 4.46 4.66 -1.06
C GLY A 51 3.87 6.05 -1.36
N TYR A 52 2.93 6.50 -0.53
CA TYR A 52 2.32 7.83 -0.61
C TYR A 52 2.40 8.52 0.74
N TRP A 53 2.45 9.85 0.70
CA TRP A 53 2.07 10.67 1.83
C TRP A 53 0.57 10.95 1.75
N THR A 54 -0.14 10.76 2.85
CA THR A 54 -1.57 11.05 2.97
C THR A 54 -1.81 12.16 3.96
N ALA A 55 -2.80 13.00 3.69
CA ALA A 55 -3.27 14.01 4.63
C ALA A 55 -4.76 14.30 4.41
N LYS A 56 -5.42 14.86 5.41
CA LYS A 56 -6.73 15.53 5.23
C LYS A 56 -6.46 17.03 5.15
N ALA A 57 -6.97 17.69 4.11
CA ALA A 57 -6.81 19.13 3.94
C ALA A 57 -8.15 19.78 3.53
N THR A 58 -8.22 21.10 3.61
CA THR A 58 -9.42 21.87 3.27
C THR A 58 -9.18 22.66 1.99
N GLN A 59 -10.12 22.59 1.05
CA GLN A 59 -10.12 23.43 -0.15
C GLN A 59 -10.57 24.86 0.20
N GLN A 60 -10.29 25.81 -0.69
CA GLN A 60 -10.69 27.22 -0.50
C GLN A 60 -12.21 27.41 -0.39
N ASP A 61 -12.99 26.47 -0.92
CA ASP A 61 -14.46 26.45 -0.80
C ASP A 61 -14.95 25.94 0.57
N GLY A 62 -14.04 25.56 1.47
CA GLY A 62 -14.32 25.04 2.81
C GLY A 62 -14.54 23.52 2.86
N ASN A 63 -14.51 22.81 1.72
CA ASN A 63 -14.72 21.37 1.68
C ASN A 63 -13.44 20.61 2.02
N ARG A 64 -13.59 19.51 2.78
CA ARG A 64 -12.46 18.63 3.12
C ARG A 64 -12.16 17.67 1.97
N ALA A 65 -10.88 17.47 1.71
CA ALA A 65 -10.35 16.51 0.74
C ALA A 65 -9.32 15.59 1.41
N TYR A 66 -9.28 14.35 0.94
CA TYR A 66 -8.17 13.44 1.18
C TYR A 66 -7.09 13.74 0.15
N VAL A 67 -5.87 13.94 0.62
CA VAL A 67 -4.71 14.29 -0.21
C VAL A 67 -3.76 13.13 -0.23
N LEU A 68 -3.32 12.73 -1.42
CA LEU A 68 -2.25 11.78 -1.63
C LEU A 68 -1.13 12.47 -2.39
N VAL A 69 0.09 12.34 -1.91
CA VAL A 69 1.30 12.78 -2.62
C VAL A 69 2.20 11.56 -2.84
N SER A 70 2.45 11.22 -4.09
CA SER A 70 3.32 10.11 -4.48
C SER A 70 4.74 10.35 -3.97
N ASP A 71 5.30 9.39 -3.26
CA ASP A 71 6.68 9.47 -2.74
C ASP A 71 7.74 9.39 -3.86
N ALA A 72 7.37 8.80 -5.00
CA ALA A 72 8.27 8.55 -6.12
C ALA A 72 8.53 9.79 -6.97
N ASP A 73 7.51 10.63 -7.17
CA ASP A 73 7.56 11.77 -8.10
C ASP A 73 6.94 13.06 -7.54
N GLY A 74 6.35 13.03 -6.35
CA GLY A 74 5.69 14.18 -5.72
C GLY A 74 4.35 14.55 -6.35
N SER A 75 3.80 13.71 -7.23
CA SER A 75 2.50 13.97 -7.83
C SER A 75 1.41 14.04 -6.75
N LEU A 76 0.62 15.11 -6.78
CA LEU A 76 -0.42 15.38 -5.78
C LEU A 76 -1.80 15.11 -6.36
N LEU A 77 -2.61 14.40 -5.58
CA LEU A 77 -4.01 14.12 -5.85
C LEU A 77 -4.85 14.54 -4.64
N ALA A 78 -5.94 15.26 -4.87
CA ALA A 78 -6.89 15.65 -3.83
C ALA A 78 -8.29 15.15 -4.20
N ILE A 79 -8.90 14.34 -3.34
CA ILE A 79 -10.19 13.69 -3.58
C ILE A 79 -11.18 14.10 -2.50
N ARG A 80 -12.36 14.55 -2.93
CA ARG A 80 -13.51 14.74 -2.04
C ARG A 80 -14.39 13.49 -2.05
N LYS A 81 -14.97 13.13 -0.90
CA LYS A 81 -15.89 11.99 -0.83
C LYS A 81 -17.08 12.11 -1.80
N ALA A 82 -17.53 13.33 -2.10
CA ALA A 82 -18.61 13.59 -3.06
C ALA A 82 -18.22 13.29 -4.53
N GLU A 83 -16.93 13.18 -4.84
CA GLU A 83 -16.42 12.90 -6.19
C GLU A 83 -16.26 11.40 -6.45
N LEU A 84 -16.40 10.56 -5.41
CA LEU A 84 -16.34 9.11 -5.53
C LEU A 84 -17.59 8.57 -6.22
N GLY A 85 -17.39 7.77 -7.26
CA GLY A 85 -18.46 7.25 -8.11
C GLY A 85 -18.92 8.22 -9.21
N THR A 86 -18.36 9.42 -9.28
CA THR A 86 -18.65 10.41 -10.33
C THR A 86 -17.39 10.76 -11.12
N THR A 87 -16.45 11.45 -10.50
CA THR A 87 -15.15 11.82 -11.09
C THR A 87 -14.11 10.72 -10.88
N TYR A 88 -14.08 10.14 -9.67
CA TYR A 88 -13.17 9.07 -9.28
C TYR A 88 -13.94 7.76 -9.13
N PRO A 89 -13.27 6.59 -9.18
CA PRO A 89 -13.91 5.31 -8.89
C PRO A 89 -14.70 5.36 -7.59
N GLY A 90 -15.87 4.73 -7.56
CA GLY A 90 -16.66 4.48 -6.35
C GLY A 90 -16.62 3.02 -5.94
N ALA A 91 -17.29 2.67 -4.85
CA ALA A 91 -17.31 1.31 -4.30
C ALA A 91 -17.74 0.24 -5.33
N SER A 92 -18.67 0.57 -6.24
CA SER A 92 -19.08 -0.35 -7.31
C SER A 92 -17.97 -0.66 -8.31
N GLN A 93 -17.17 0.33 -8.68
CA GLN A 93 -16.05 0.15 -9.61
C GLN A 93 -14.91 -0.64 -8.95
N VAL A 94 -14.67 -0.41 -7.66
CA VAL A 94 -13.72 -1.18 -6.85
C VAL A 94 -14.15 -2.64 -6.77
N ALA A 95 -15.42 -2.91 -6.45
CA ALA A 95 -15.95 -4.26 -6.42
C ALA A 95 -15.83 -4.96 -7.78
N ALA A 96 -16.17 -4.27 -8.88
CA ALA A 96 -16.04 -4.81 -10.23
C ALA A 96 -14.57 -5.16 -10.57
N LYS A 97 -13.61 -4.30 -10.21
CA LYS A 97 -12.17 -4.56 -10.37
C LYS A 97 -11.74 -5.81 -9.60
N LEU A 98 -12.16 -5.93 -8.34
CA LEU A 98 -11.83 -7.08 -7.49
C LEU A 98 -12.45 -8.38 -8.02
N GLN A 99 -13.68 -8.35 -8.53
CA GLN A 99 -14.30 -9.51 -9.19
C GLN A 99 -13.50 -9.95 -10.42
N ALA A 100 -13.04 -8.99 -11.24
CA ALA A 100 -12.21 -9.27 -12.40
C ALA A 100 -10.84 -9.87 -12.03
N LEU A 101 -10.34 -9.59 -10.83
CA LEU A 101 -9.12 -10.21 -10.27
C LEU A 101 -9.38 -11.62 -9.67
N GLY A 102 -10.62 -12.12 -9.70
CA GLY A 102 -10.98 -13.46 -9.22
C GLY A 102 -11.38 -13.52 -7.74
N TYR A 103 -11.59 -12.36 -7.09
CA TYR A 103 -12.18 -12.33 -5.76
C TYR A 103 -13.68 -12.59 -5.83
N GLY A 104 -14.15 -13.61 -5.12
CA GLY A 104 -15.54 -14.05 -5.22
C GLY A 104 -16.48 -13.22 -4.35
N GLN A 105 -16.26 -13.24 -3.03
CA GLN A 105 -17.05 -12.42 -2.10
C GLN A 105 -16.30 -11.14 -1.78
N ILE A 106 -16.93 -10.00 -2.00
CA ILE A 106 -16.37 -8.67 -1.69
C ILE A 106 -17.32 -8.00 -0.71
N LYS A 107 -16.78 -7.62 0.44
CA LYS A 107 -17.50 -7.00 1.55
C LYS A 107 -16.71 -5.77 2.00
N GLU A 108 -17.41 -4.85 2.68
CA GLU A 108 -16.79 -3.69 3.33
C GLU A 108 -15.86 -2.93 2.38
N VAL A 109 -16.39 -2.52 1.22
CA VAL A 109 -15.66 -1.65 0.29
C VAL A 109 -15.84 -0.22 0.74
N GLU A 110 -14.82 0.32 1.39
CA GLU A 110 -14.86 1.65 2.00
C GLU A 110 -13.70 2.52 1.56
N PHE A 111 -13.93 3.82 1.55
CA PHE A 111 -12.91 4.81 1.23
C PHE A 111 -12.50 5.52 2.51
N ASP A 112 -11.28 5.27 2.96
CA ASP A 112 -10.69 5.96 4.09
C ASP A 112 -9.19 6.19 3.94
N ASP A 113 -8.72 7.23 4.64
CA ASP A 113 -7.34 7.72 4.63
C ASP A 113 -6.72 7.88 3.23
N GLY A 114 -7.57 8.11 2.23
CA GLY A 114 -7.18 8.34 0.84
C GLY A 114 -7.14 7.08 -0.03
N PHE A 115 -7.41 5.90 0.54
CA PHE A 115 -7.38 4.63 -0.18
C PHE A 115 -8.73 3.93 -0.15
N TRP A 116 -8.88 2.95 -1.05
CA TRP A 116 -9.95 1.99 -0.94
C TRP A 116 -9.51 0.82 -0.07
N GLU A 117 -10.28 0.50 0.95
CA GLU A 117 -10.16 -0.74 1.69
C GLU A 117 -11.27 -1.71 1.28
N ALA A 118 -10.95 -2.99 1.16
CA ALA A 118 -11.93 -4.01 0.83
C ALA A 118 -11.63 -5.33 1.55
N LYS A 119 -12.64 -5.92 2.19
CA LYS A 119 -12.55 -7.29 2.69
C LYS A 119 -13.04 -8.26 1.62
N VAL A 120 -12.12 -9.05 1.09
CA VAL A 120 -12.41 -10.02 0.02
C VAL A 120 -12.29 -11.44 0.51
N ARG A 121 -12.97 -12.37 -0.16
CA ARG A 121 -12.74 -13.81 -0.01
C ARG A 121 -12.34 -14.39 -1.36
N GLY A 122 -11.14 -14.96 -1.41
CA GLY A 122 -10.61 -15.65 -2.58
C GLY A 122 -11.27 -17.02 -2.79
N ALA A 123 -10.92 -17.71 -3.88
CA ALA A 123 -11.42 -19.05 -4.19
C ALA A 123 -11.11 -20.10 -3.11
N ASN A 124 -10.04 -19.88 -2.33
CA ASN A 124 -9.65 -20.71 -1.18
C ASN A 124 -10.53 -20.49 0.06
N GLY A 125 -11.51 -19.58 0.01
CA GLY A 125 -12.36 -19.28 1.16
C GLY A 125 -11.70 -18.40 2.23
N ILE A 126 -10.50 -17.88 1.98
CA ILE A 126 -9.75 -17.06 2.95
C ILE A 126 -10.17 -15.60 2.82
N LYS A 127 -10.57 -14.97 3.94
CA LYS A 127 -10.84 -13.53 4.05
C LYS A 127 -9.53 -12.76 3.94
N GLN A 128 -9.49 -11.61 3.28
CA GLN A 128 -8.28 -10.80 3.16
C GLN A 128 -8.70 -9.34 3.10
N LYS A 129 -8.02 -8.47 3.86
CA LYS A 129 -8.13 -7.03 3.70
C LYS A 129 -7.17 -6.59 2.59
N LEU A 130 -7.69 -5.88 1.59
CA LEU A 130 -6.94 -5.28 0.52
C LEU A 130 -6.97 -3.76 0.66
N VAL A 131 -5.86 -3.11 0.36
CA VAL A 131 -5.79 -1.66 0.18
C VAL A 131 -5.51 -1.38 -1.29
N LEU A 132 -6.29 -0.51 -1.91
CA LEU A 132 -6.17 -0.15 -3.32
C LEU A 132 -5.97 1.36 -3.50
N HIS A 133 -5.20 1.70 -4.54
CA HIS A 133 -5.01 3.09 -4.94
C HIS A 133 -6.36 3.72 -5.35
N PRO A 134 -6.66 4.97 -4.92
CA PRO A 134 -7.97 5.60 -5.11
C PRO A 134 -8.46 5.69 -6.56
N VAL A 135 -7.53 5.80 -7.52
CA VAL A 135 -7.85 6.11 -8.93
C VAL A 135 -7.56 4.92 -9.85
N SER A 136 -6.34 4.39 -9.79
CA SER A 136 -5.93 3.27 -10.66
C SER A 136 -6.54 1.95 -10.21
N LEU A 137 -6.99 1.85 -8.95
CA LEU A 137 -7.47 0.61 -8.32
C LEU A 137 -6.42 -0.52 -8.37
N ASP A 138 -5.15 -0.16 -8.40
CA ASP A 138 -4.07 -1.12 -8.18
C ASP A 138 -4.06 -1.53 -6.72
N VAL A 139 -3.89 -2.82 -6.45
CA VAL A 139 -3.75 -3.35 -5.08
C VAL A 139 -2.39 -2.91 -4.55
N LEU A 140 -2.40 -2.01 -3.56
CA LEU A 140 -1.21 -1.44 -2.94
C LEU A 140 -0.73 -2.27 -1.74
N SER A 141 -1.67 -2.90 -1.02
CA SER A 141 -1.37 -3.80 0.07
C SER A 141 -2.30 -4.99 0.04
N GLN A 142 -1.70 -6.16 0.16
CA GLN A 142 -2.34 -7.44 0.40
C GLN A 142 -1.32 -8.30 1.14
N PRO A 143 -1.73 -9.13 2.10
CA PRO A 143 -0.79 -10.02 2.74
C PRO A 143 -0.10 -10.94 1.73
N GLY A 144 1.23 -11.01 1.74
CA GLY A 144 2.02 -11.76 0.75
C GLY A 144 2.57 -10.95 -0.43
N LEU A 145 2.11 -9.72 -0.64
CA LEU A 145 2.74 -8.80 -1.60
C LEU A 145 3.75 -7.91 -0.87
N PRO A 146 4.99 -7.74 -1.39
CA PRO A 146 5.89 -6.74 -0.85
C PRO A 146 5.28 -5.34 -1.06
N ALA A 147 5.30 -4.51 -0.01
CA ALA A 147 4.83 -3.14 -0.11
C ALA A 147 5.60 -2.40 -1.23
N PRO A 148 4.94 -1.54 -2.03
CA PRO A 148 5.54 -0.91 -3.21
C PRO A 148 6.83 -0.11 -2.91
N ASN A 149 7.02 0.38 -1.67
CA ASN A 149 8.22 1.08 -1.23
C ASN A 149 8.71 0.55 0.14
N PRO A 150 9.72 -0.36 0.19
CA PRO A 150 10.43 -0.67 1.43
C PRO A 150 11.41 0.47 1.76
N GLY A 151 10.89 1.54 2.34
CA GLY A 151 11.73 2.56 2.99
C GLY A 151 12.31 1.98 4.27
N ALA A 152 13.57 1.52 4.21
CA ALA A 152 14.36 0.88 5.26
C ALA A 152 14.13 -0.62 5.46
N GLY A 153 15.08 -1.41 4.94
CA GLY A 153 15.27 -2.83 5.25
C GLY A 153 14.43 -3.75 4.38
N ALA A 154 15.10 -4.70 3.72
CA ALA A 154 14.43 -5.92 3.26
C ALA A 154 14.03 -6.73 4.51
N GLY A 155 12.93 -6.33 5.16
CA GLY A 155 12.23 -7.19 6.12
C GLY A 155 11.68 -8.40 5.38
N SER A 156 11.70 -9.57 6.02
CA SER A 156 11.15 -10.79 5.43
C SER A 156 9.73 -10.52 4.96
N ALA A 157 9.42 -10.80 3.70
CA ALA A 157 8.10 -10.55 3.15
C ALA A 157 7.04 -11.22 4.05
N ILE A 158 6.06 -10.44 4.52
CA ILE A 158 4.90 -10.94 5.24
C ILE A 158 4.31 -12.08 4.40
N LEU A 159 4.10 -13.25 5.02
CA LEU A 159 3.59 -14.41 4.30
C LEU A 159 2.18 -14.13 3.80
N SER A 160 1.86 -14.67 2.62
CA SER A 160 0.50 -14.63 2.08
C SER A 160 -0.47 -15.47 2.91
N ALA A 161 -1.75 -15.15 2.82
CA ALA A 161 -2.80 -15.94 3.45
C ALA A 161 -2.74 -17.42 3.01
N ALA A 162 -2.39 -17.68 1.75
CA ALA A 162 -2.22 -19.03 1.23
C ALA A 162 -1.04 -19.77 1.88
N GLN A 163 0.09 -19.09 2.09
CA GLN A 163 1.25 -19.66 2.77
C GLN A 163 0.96 -19.95 4.25
N ILE A 164 0.30 -19.02 4.96
CA ILE A 164 -0.09 -19.25 6.37
C ILE A 164 -1.07 -20.41 6.47
N HIS A 165 -2.09 -20.47 5.61
CA HIS A 165 -3.01 -21.59 5.58
C HIS A 165 -2.27 -22.93 5.36
N GLN A 166 -1.31 -22.97 4.46
CA GLN A 166 -0.50 -24.16 4.22
C GLN A 166 0.31 -24.56 5.46
N LEU A 167 0.95 -23.59 6.14
CA LEU A 167 1.73 -23.85 7.36
C LEU A 167 0.84 -24.35 8.51
N LEU A 168 -0.33 -23.75 8.71
CA LEU A 168 -1.31 -24.22 9.69
C LEU A 168 -1.80 -25.63 9.39
N THR A 169 -2.08 -25.94 8.11
CA THR A 169 -2.46 -27.29 7.69
C THR A 169 -1.35 -28.29 8.00
N GLN A 170 -0.08 -27.94 7.72
CA GLN A 170 1.08 -28.78 8.04
C GLN A 170 1.29 -28.96 9.55
N ALA A 171 0.91 -27.99 10.35
CA ALA A 171 0.93 -28.06 11.82
C ALA A 171 -0.23 -28.89 12.41
N GLY A 172 -1.16 -29.38 11.58
CA GLY A 172 -2.26 -30.26 12.01
C GLY A 172 -3.58 -29.53 12.31
N TYR A 173 -3.67 -28.24 12.03
CA TYR A 173 -4.95 -27.52 12.09
C TYR A 173 -5.84 -27.86 10.90
N THR A 174 -7.14 -27.92 11.13
CA THR A 174 -8.16 -28.16 10.10
C THR A 174 -9.24 -27.10 10.14
N HIS A 175 -10.11 -27.04 9.12
CA HIS A 175 -11.20 -26.05 9.04
C HIS A 175 -10.69 -24.61 9.25
N ILE A 176 -9.53 -24.29 8.68
CA ILE A 176 -8.91 -22.97 8.80
C ILE A 176 -9.72 -21.97 7.96
N HIS A 177 -10.21 -20.92 8.61
CA HIS A 177 -11.00 -19.87 7.98
C HIS A 177 -10.76 -18.54 8.68
N ASP A 178 -11.34 -17.48 8.10
CA ASP A 178 -11.27 -16.12 8.64
C ASP A 178 -9.85 -15.60 8.89
N LEU A 179 -8.89 -16.17 8.15
CA LEU A 179 -7.48 -15.82 8.23
C LEU A 179 -7.23 -14.38 7.74
N GLU A 180 -6.94 -13.45 8.64
CA GLU A 180 -6.73 -12.03 8.33
C GLU A 180 -5.45 -11.46 8.95
N LEU A 181 -4.81 -10.49 8.29
CA LEU A 181 -3.65 -9.79 8.85
C LEU A 181 -4.14 -8.49 9.47
N ASP A 182 -4.05 -8.39 10.79
CA ASP A 182 -4.45 -7.22 11.57
C ASP A 182 -3.36 -6.85 12.57
N ASP A 183 -3.10 -5.55 12.75
CA ASP A 183 -2.02 -5.02 13.60
C ASP A 183 -0.64 -5.68 13.38
N GLY A 184 -0.37 -6.13 12.14
CA GLY A 184 0.88 -6.82 11.79
C GLY A 184 0.95 -8.29 12.26
N ILE A 185 -0.16 -8.88 12.69
CA ILE A 185 -0.26 -10.28 13.12
C ILE A 185 -1.34 -10.97 12.30
N TRP A 186 -1.12 -12.23 11.95
CA TRP A 186 -2.17 -13.04 11.33
C TRP A 186 -3.09 -13.58 12.43
N GLU A 187 -4.40 -13.42 12.26
CA GLU A 187 -5.43 -14.06 13.09
C GLU A 187 -6.17 -15.11 12.25
N ALA A 188 -6.57 -16.24 12.82
CA ALA A 188 -7.34 -17.27 12.12
C ALA A 188 -8.16 -18.15 13.06
N ASP A 189 -9.31 -18.60 12.58
CA ASP A 189 -10.15 -19.58 13.26
C ASP A 189 -9.87 -20.97 12.69
N ALA A 190 -9.65 -21.95 13.56
CA ALA A 190 -9.33 -23.31 13.15
C ALA A 190 -9.86 -24.36 14.14
N ILE A 191 -9.74 -25.63 13.74
CA ILE A 191 -9.89 -26.78 14.64
C ILE A 191 -8.49 -27.35 14.90
N ASN A 192 -8.08 -27.41 16.16
CA ASN A 192 -6.79 -27.97 16.57
C ASN A 192 -6.78 -29.51 16.49
N ALA A 193 -5.61 -30.12 16.71
CA ALA A 193 -5.44 -31.57 16.62
C ALA A 193 -6.30 -32.36 17.64
N GLN A 194 -6.76 -31.71 18.71
CA GLN A 194 -7.64 -32.28 19.73
C GLN A 194 -9.12 -32.17 19.35
N GLY A 195 -9.46 -31.52 18.23
CA GLY A 195 -10.83 -31.34 17.75
C GLY A 195 -11.55 -30.13 18.33
N PHE A 196 -10.85 -29.23 19.03
CA PHE A 196 -11.45 -28.01 19.56
C PHE A 196 -11.33 -26.84 18.58
N ARG A 197 -12.35 -25.97 18.56
CA ARG A 197 -12.26 -24.68 17.87
C ARG A 197 -11.33 -23.74 18.62
N VAL A 198 -10.48 -23.06 17.89
CA VAL A 198 -9.47 -22.16 18.44
C VAL A 198 -9.28 -20.91 17.58
N ASP A 199 -9.08 -19.79 18.28
CA ASP A 199 -8.55 -18.55 17.73
C ASP A 199 -7.02 -18.63 17.76
N LEU A 200 -6.38 -18.40 16.62
CA LEU A 200 -4.94 -18.41 16.47
C LEU A 200 -4.41 -17.00 16.25
N ARG A 201 -3.29 -16.67 16.88
CA ARG A 201 -2.41 -15.56 16.46
C ARG A 201 -1.13 -16.13 15.90
N ILE A 202 -0.75 -15.71 14.70
CA ILE A 202 0.33 -16.28 13.91
C ILE A 202 1.32 -15.19 13.53
N HIS A 203 2.61 -15.50 13.66
CA HIS A 203 3.68 -14.60 13.30
C HIS A 203 3.68 -14.32 11.78
N PRO A 204 3.68 -13.05 11.36
CA PRO A 204 3.48 -12.64 9.97
C PRO A 204 4.51 -13.20 8.98
N GLU A 205 5.78 -13.25 9.39
CA GLU A 205 6.89 -13.62 8.50
C GLU A 205 7.26 -15.12 8.56
N THR A 206 6.92 -15.82 9.64
CA THR A 206 7.38 -17.19 9.90
C THR A 206 6.25 -18.21 9.90
N GLY A 207 5.00 -17.76 10.08
CA GLY A 207 3.84 -18.65 10.20
C GLY A 207 3.78 -19.43 11.51
N VAL A 208 4.62 -19.11 12.49
CA VAL A 208 4.59 -19.74 13.83
C VAL A 208 3.36 -19.27 14.59
N VAL A 209 2.60 -20.21 15.17
CA VAL A 209 1.51 -19.89 16.10
C VAL A 209 2.09 -19.30 17.38
N LEU A 210 1.82 -18.03 17.62
CA LEU A 210 2.23 -17.27 18.80
C LEU A 210 1.27 -17.48 19.97
N ARG A 211 -0.01 -17.67 19.67
CA ARG A 211 -1.07 -17.90 20.65
C ARG A 211 -2.15 -18.79 20.05
N GLU A 212 -2.62 -19.75 20.86
CA GLU A 212 -3.83 -20.52 20.63
C GLU A 212 -4.77 -20.27 21.81
N LYS A 213 -6.04 -19.99 21.52
CA LYS A 213 -7.08 -19.76 22.53
C LYS A 213 -8.32 -20.55 22.12
N LEU A 214 -8.97 -21.23 23.05
CA LEU A 214 -10.26 -21.87 22.77
C LEU A 214 -11.29 -20.79 22.38
N ASP A 215 -12.03 -21.10 21.32
CA ASP A 215 -13.17 -20.33 20.86
C ASP A 215 -14.44 -20.93 21.49
N ASP A 216 -15.18 -20.09 22.24
CA ASP A 216 -16.29 -20.49 23.14
C ASP A 216 -17.66 -20.44 22.44
#